data_AF-A0A913XMI0-F1
#
_entry.id   AF-A0A913XMI0-F1
#
_cell.length_a   1.000
_cell.length_b   1.000
_cell.length_c   1.000
_cell.angle_alpha   90.00
_cell.angle_beta   90.00
_cell.angle_gamma   90.00
#
_symmetry.space_group_name_H-M   'P 1'
#
loop_
_entity.id
_entity.type
_entity.pdbx_description
1 polymer ?
#
loop_
_entity_poly.entity_id
_entity_poly.type
_entity_poly.pdbx_seq_one_letter_code
_entity_poly.pdbx_strand_id
1 'polypeptide(L)'
;MEKEKCSLQQSEVPSQCIPGTLFKVHYSELIGNHTIIGPVLKTLNARDHNECKDACFMNVPDECYMFNYYSQDKKCQLLYKDRLLDYKVVKRSGSAFKTRKCKKNTCKNGGLCYSLGDVSHVACICKSGFSGNSCETSTTGAATTAATETTAAVETTKAATTATGAATSASGTTGAEITTAPATAATTGAPTTGAPTVLTRTVPATAPVVTVAGTPAPTKAGDVYVKVSTSKVCYGTKDDSYGRFTVTKNGRIRTFKLVYVSGTGLKNELLSFPGKWGTGFGPVLWITRIETHITDASDKRITPPVGYTLDDYFGRMGYDVPGYNYNTDTLVFPFISPTMNVKVGDKFRIWYGADLKNAWEDDNSGETCADVYALYSEISI
;
A
#
# COMPACT_ATOMS: atom_id res chain seq x y z
N MET A 1 -27.10 21.00 8.80
CA MET A 1 -27.95 19.96 9.42
C MET A 1 -27.35 19.64 10.78
N GLU A 2 -28.19 19.44 11.80
CA GLU A 2 -27.94 19.95 13.15
C GLU A 2 -26.64 19.50 13.87
N LYS A 3 -26.16 20.41 14.72
CA LYS A 3 -25.19 20.17 15.79
C LYS A 3 -25.91 20.31 17.12
N GLU A 4 -26.31 19.21 17.76
CA GLU A 4 -26.79 19.26 19.14
C GLU A 4 -25.64 19.44 20.13
N LYS A 5 -25.82 20.34 21.11
CA LYS A 5 -24.85 20.57 22.18
C LYS A 5 -25.10 19.58 23.32
N CYS A 6 -24.03 19.02 23.89
CA CYS A 6 -24.12 18.37 25.20
C CYS A 6 -24.33 19.45 26.27
N SER A 7 -25.47 19.41 26.97
CA SER A 7 -25.78 20.32 28.07
C SER A 7 -25.32 19.71 29.40
N LEU A 8 -24.67 20.51 30.24
CA LEU A 8 -24.33 20.12 31.60
C LEU A 8 -25.59 20.07 32.47
N GLN A 9 -25.92 18.90 33.00
CA GLN A 9 -26.67 18.79 34.26
C GLN A 9 -26.00 17.77 35.18
N GLN A 10 -26.11 18.03 36.48
CA GLN A 10 -25.27 17.46 37.53
C GLN A 10 -25.79 16.10 38.01
N SER A 11 -24.92 15.11 38.12
CA SER A 11 -24.87 14.10 39.21
C SER A 11 -23.67 13.15 39.02
N GLU A 12 -23.25 12.50 40.10
CA GLU A 12 -21.88 11.99 40.27
C GLU A 12 -21.67 10.55 39.76
N VAL A 13 -20.81 10.37 38.74
CA VAL A 13 -19.66 9.41 38.74
C VAL A 13 -18.63 9.92 37.68
N PRO A 14 -17.33 10.09 38.00
CA PRO A 14 -16.37 10.65 37.05
C PRO A 14 -15.68 9.57 36.19
N SER A 15 -16.04 9.50 34.90
CA SER A 15 -15.18 8.89 33.87
C SER A 15 -15.11 9.75 32.60
N GLN A 16 -14.36 10.85 32.72
CA GLN A 16 -13.64 11.57 31.66
C GLN A 16 -14.36 11.77 30.31
N CYS A 17 -15.23 12.79 30.25
CA CYS A 17 -15.43 13.57 29.03
C CYS A 17 -14.51 14.80 29.08
N ILE A 18 -13.66 15.00 28.06
CA ILE A 18 -12.82 16.21 27.96
C ILE A 18 -13.71 17.38 27.49
N PRO A 19 -13.81 18.50 28.23
CA PRO A 19 -14.59 19.66 27.80
C PRO A 19 -14.06 20.22 26.47
N GLY A 20 -14.88 20.18 25.41
CA GLY A 20 -14.57 20.75 24.09
C GLY A 20 -14.69 19.80 22.90
N THR A 21 -14.79 18.48 23.11
CA THR A 21 -14.91 17.50 22.01
C THR A 21 -16.31 16.85 21.96
N LEU A 22 -17.01 17.02 20.83
CA LEU A 22 -18.39 16.57 20.65
C LEU A 22 -18.47 15.42 19.62
N PHE A 23 -17.78 14.30 19.88
CA PHE A 23 -17.75 13.14 18.98
C PHE A 23 -18.28 11.87 19.63
N LYS A 24 -19.62 11.73 19.67
CA LYS A 24 -20.26 10.44 19.89
C LYS A 24 -20.14 9.61 18.61
N VAL A 25 -19.17 8.71 18.56
CA VAL A 25 -18.95 7.84 17.39
C VAL A 25 -20.03 6.76 17.32
N HIS A 26 -20.91 6.89 16.33
CA HIS A 26 -21.98 5.93 16.07
C HIS A 26 -21.50 4.82 15.13
N TYR A 27 -21.62 3.57 15.59
CA TYR A 27 -21.39 2.37 14.80
C TYR A 27 -22.70 1.82 14.22
N SER A 28 -22.58 0.91 13.25
CA SER A 28 -23.68 0.10 12.71
C SER A 28 -24.28 -0.83 13.77
N GLU A 29 -25.39 -1.47 13.40
CA GLU A 29 -25.81 -2.71 14.05
C GLU A 29 -24.74 -3.80 13.90
N LEU A 30 -24.78 -4.80 14.79
CA LEU A 30 -23.86 -5.93 14.72
C LEU A 30 -24.25 -6.86 13.58
N ILE A 31 -23.37 -6.99 12.58
CA ILE A 31 -23.60 -7.89 11.44
C ILE A 31 -22.92 -9.23 11.74
N GLY A 32 -23.73 -10.21 12.15
CA GLY A 32 -23.28 -11.58 12.46
C GLY A 32 -23.14 -12.48 11.23
N ASN A 33 -22.45 -13.62 11.41
CA ASN A 33 -22.14 -14.63 10.40
C ASN A 33 -21.40 -14.10 9.15
N HIS A 34 -20.72 -12.97 9.30
CA HIS A 34 -19.92 -12.31 8.28
C HIS A 34 -18.64 -11.74 8.89
N THR A 35 -17.64 -11.49 8.05
CA THR A 35 -16.39 -10.83 8.43
C THR A 35 -15.90 -9.96 7.27
N ILE A 36 -15.25 -8.84 7.60
CA ILE A 36 -14.49 -8.03 6.65
C ILE A 36 -13.11 -8.67 6.50
N ILE A 37 -12.77 -9.10 5.28
CA ILE A 37 -11.42 -9.53 4.92
C ILE A 37 -10.68 -8.33 4.34
N GLY A 38 -9.47 -8.09 4.85
CA GLY A 38 -8.52 -7.10 4.35
C GLY A 38 -7.38 -6.85 5.35
N PRO A 39 -6.61 -5.77 5.17
CA PRO A 39 -5.53 -5.37 6.06
C PRO A 39 -6.03 -5.07 7.49
N VAL A 40 -5.41 -5.71 8.48
CA VAL A 40 -5.76 -5.52 9.90
C VAL A 40 -4.84 -4.48 10.51
N LEU A 41 -5.42 -3.42 11.08
CA LEU A 41 -4.70 -2.36 11.81
C LEU A 41 -4.14 -2.88 13.14
N LYS A 42 -4.96 -3.61 13.91
CA LYS A 42 -4.53 -4.22 15.18
C LYS A 42 -5.37 -5.44 15.51
N THR A 43 -4.74 -6.52 15.96
CA THR A 43 -5.45 -7.64 16.61
C THR A 43 -5.30 -7.50 18.12
N LEU A 44 -6.38 -7.69 18.87
CA LEU A 44 -6.40 -7.63 20.34
C LEU A 44 -7.42 -8.63 20.90
N ASN A 45 -7.30 -8.97 22.17
CA ASN A 45 -8.29 -9.79 22.86
C ASN A 45 -9.42 -8.90 23.37
N ALA A 46 -10.67 -9.33 23.19
CA ALA A 46 -11.88 -8.65 23.64
C ALA A 46 -12.92 -9.68 24.09
N ARG A 47 -13.60 -9.44 25.21
CA ARG A 47 -14.63 -10.32 25.77
C ARG A 47 -15.95 -10.24 24.99
N ASP A 48 -16.19 -9.12 24.34
CA ASP A 48 -17.35 -8.86 23.49
C ASP A 48 -17.04 -7.82 22.40
N HIS A 49 -18.04 -7.54 21.55
CA HIS A 49 -17.93 -6.55 20.49
C HIS A 49 -17.99 -5.09 20.98
N ASN A 50 -18.33 -4.83 22.24
CA ASN A 50 -18.32 -3.48 22.82
C ASN A 50 -16.90 -3.11 23.22
N GLU A 51 -16.15 -4.02 23.82
CA GLU A 51 -14.72 -3.87 24.09
C GLU A 51 -13.93 -3.66 22.78
N CYS A 52 -14.31 -4.36 21.69
CA CYS A 52 -13.82 -4.02 20.34
C CYS A 52 -14.14 -2.58 19.89
N LYS A 53 -15.38 -2.14 20.06
CA LYS A 53 -15.90 -0.82 19.65
C LYS A 53 -15.20 0.30 20.43
N ASP A 54 -14.99 0.11 21.71
CA ASP A 54 -14.28 1.04 22.59
C ASP A 54 -12.77 1.04 22.27
N ALA A 55 -12.15 -0.11 22.03
CA ALA A 55 -10.78 -0.20 21.56
C ALA A 55 -10.55 0.47 20.19
N CYS A 56 -11.49 0.33 19.25
CA CYS A 56 -11.47 1.02 17.95
C CYS A 56 -11.60 2.54 18.10
N PHE A 57 -12.30 3.02 19.13
CA PHE A 57 -12.42 4.46 19.40
C PHE A 57 -11.21 5.04 20.15
N MET A 58 -10.73 4.35 21.19
CA MET A 58 -9.75 4.87 22.14
C MET A 58 -8.28 4.56 21.78
N ASN A 59 -7.99 3.39 21.21
CA ASN A 59 -6.59 2.96 21.01
C ASN A 59 -5.96 3.53 19.73
N VAL A 60 -6.80 3.94 18.77
CA VAL A 60 -6.46 4.34 17.41
C VAL A 60 -7.49 5.37 16.91
N PRO A 61 -7.62 6.52 17.60
CA PRO A 61 -8.56 7.57 17.22
C PRO A 61 -8.29 8.02 15.78
N ASP A 62 -9.36 8.31 15.05
CA ASP A 62 -9.36 8.69 13.63
C ASP A 62 -8.67 7.74 12.63
N GLU A 63 -8.15 6.59 13.04
CA GLU A 63 -7.66 5.53 12.14
C GLU A 63 -8.60 4.32 12.05
N CYS A 64 -9.28 3.93 13.14
CA CYS A 64 -10.17 2.77 13.15
C CYS A 64 -11.64 3.16 12.93
N TYR A 65 -12.22 2.64 11.83
CA TYR A 65 -13.61 2.87 11.43
C TYR A 65 -14.51 1.64 11.56
N MET A 66 -13.90 0.46 11.66
CA MET A 66 -14.55 -0.83 11.52
C MET A 66 -13.73 -1.90 12.26
N PHE A 67 -14.40 -2.97 12.68
CA PHE A 67 -13.73 -4.09 13.35
C PHE A 67 -14.47 -5.41 13.12
N ASN A 68 -13.70 -6.51 13.08
CA ASN A 68 -14.24 -7.87 13.24
C ASN A 68 -14.17 -8.27 14.73
N TYR A 69 -15.16 -9.06 15.16
CA TYR A 69 -15.15 -9.78 16.43
C TYR A 69 -15.41 -11.28 16.18
N TYR A 70 -14.58 -12.12 16.79
CA TYR A 70 -14.68 -13.59 16.76
C TYR A 70 -14.97 -14.08 18.18
N SER A 71 -16.22 -14.45 18.45
CA SER A 71 -16.70 -14.72 19.81
C SER A 71 -16.05 -15.95 20.45
N GLN A 72 -15.80 -17.00 19.65
CA GLN A 72 -15.14 -18.23 20.10
C GLN A 72 -13.70 -17.97 20.57
N ASP A 73 -12.95 -17.17 19.80
CA ASP A 73 -11.56 -16.85 20.08
C ASP A 73 -11.39 -15.72 21.11
N LYS A 74 -12.48 -15.03 21.50
CA LYS A 74 -12.46 -13.72 22.19
C LYS A 74 -11.51 -12.72 21.52
N LYS A 75 -11.52 -12.72 20.18
CA LYS A 75 -10.53 -12.01 19.34
C LYS A 75 -11.18 -10.87 18.58
N CYS A 76 -10.55 -9.72 18.65
CA CYS A 76 -10.91 -8.52 17.92
C CYS A 76 -9.88 -8.20 16.84
N GLN A 77 -10.32 -7.74 15.68
CA GLN A 77 -9.47 -7.16 14.66
C GLN A 77 -9.98 -5.76 14.32
N LEU A 78 -9.21 -4.74 14.68
CA LEU A 78 -9.41 -3.36 14.28
C LEU A 78 -8.94 -3.18 12.83
N LEU A 79 -9.69 -2.41 12.05
CA LEU A 79 -9.47 -2.23 10.61
C LEU A 79 -9.39 -0.73 10.29
N TYR A 80 -8.46 -0.37 9.41
CA TYR A 80 -8.23 1.01 8.95
C TYR A 80 -9.48 1.61 8.28
N LYS A 81 -9.65 2.93 8.46
CA LYS A 81 -10.48 3.77 7.57
C LYS A 81 -9.88 3.88 6.16
N ASP A 82 -10.63 4.50 5.25
CA ASP A 82 -10.21 5.01 3.93
C ASP A 82 -9.54 4.01 2.96
N ARG A 83 -9.50 2.71 3.29
CA ARG A 83 -8.95 1.63 2.46
C ARG A 83 -10.03 0.78 1.78
N LEU A 84 -11.05 1.40 1.19
CA LEU A 84 -12.22 0.74 0.61
C LEU A 84 -11.87 -0.49 -0.26
N LEU A 85 -10.95 -0.31 -1.22
CA LEU A 85 -10.61 -1.32 -2.23
C LEU A 85 -9.90 -2.54 -1.66
N ASP A 86 -9.31 -2.42 -0.47
CA ASP A 86 -8.63 -3.52 0.23
C ASP A 86 -9.60 -4.40 1.04
N TYR A 87 -10.86 -3.99 1.19
CA TYR A 87 -11.85 -4.65 2.04
C TYR A 87 -12.99 -5.31 1.26
N LYS A 88 -13.32 -6.54 1.65
CA LYS A 88 -14.54 -7.23 1.20
C LYS A 88 -15.24 -7.92 2.36
N VAL A 89 -16.56 -7.87 2.39
CA VAL A 89 -17.36 -8.65 3.35
C VAL A 89 -17.61 -10.04 2.79
N VAL A 90 -17.36 -11.08 3.59
CA VAL A 90 -17.68 -12.47 3.25
C VAL A 90 -18.51 -13.12 4.35
N LYS A 91 -19.27 -14.15 4.00
CA LYS A 91 -19.94 -15.03 4.97
C LYS A 91 -18.89 -15.84 5.75
N ARG A 92 -18.99 -15.87 7.07
CA ARG A 92 -18.16 -16.67 7.98
C ARG A 92 -18.94 -16.93 9.26
N SER A 93 -19.25 -18.19 9.55
CA SER A 93 -19.95 -18.56 10.78
C SER A 93 -19.12 -18.22 12.02
N GLY A 94 -19.77 -17.77 13.10
CA GLY A 94 -19.10 -17.45 14.37
C GLY A 94 -18.28 -16.15 14.38
N SER A 95 -18.29 -15.36 13.30
CA SER A 95 -17.76 -13.99 13.29
C SER A 95 -18.87 -12.96 13.19
N ALA A 96 -18.58 -11.76 13.67
CA ALA A 96 -19.40 -10.58 13.45
C ALA A 96 -18.53 -9.36 13.16
N PHE A 97 -19.11 -8.30 12.62
CA PHE A 97 -18.42 -7.02 12.47
C PHE A 97 -19.33 -5.82 12.75
N LYS A 98 -18.72 -4.67 12.99
CA LYS A 98 -19.37 -3.35 12.92
C LYS A 98 -18.54 -2.39 12.08
N THR A 99 -19.21 -1.45 11.45
CA THR A 99 -18.62 -0.29 10.76
C THR A 99 -19.09 1.00 11.42
N ARG A 100 -18.65 2.16 10.93
CA ARG A 100 -19.38 3.42 11.18
C ARG A 100 -20.84 3.26 10.75
N LYS A 101 -21.75 3.99 11.43
CA LYS A 101 -23.17 4.03 11.07
C LYS A 101 -23.32 4.68 9.69
N CYS A 102 -24.07 4.03 8.80
CA CYS A 102 -24.38 4.58 7.47
C CYS A 102 -24.99 5.98 7.56
N LYS A 103 -24.49 6.93 6.77
CA LYS A 103 -25.03 8.31 6.69
C LYS A 103 -26.48 8.33 6.17
N LYS A 104 -26.81 7.42 5.25
CA LYS A 104 -28.15 7.15 4.75
C LYS A 104 -28.30 5.64 4.58
N ASN A 105 -29.34 5.04 5.15
CA ASN A 105 -29.64 3.63 4.91
C ASN A 105 -30.45 3.51 3.61
N THR A 106 -29.86 2.89 2.59
CA THR A 106 -30.52 2.59 1.31
C THR A 106 -31.14 1.19 1.27
N CYS A 107 -30.76 0.31 2.19
CA CYS A 107 -31.17 -1.09 2.23
C CYS A 107 -32.68 -1.24 2.45
N LYS A 108 -33.32 -2.01 1.59
CA LYS A 108 -34.75 -2.35 1.60
C LYS A 108 -34.99 -3.68 2.30
N ASN A 109 -36.26 -4.01 2.50
CA ASN A 109 -36.73 -5.32 2.99
C ASN A 109 -36.04 -5.79 4.29
N GLY A 110 -35.66 -4.84 5.15
CA GLY A 110 -34.98 -5.09 6.42
C GLY A 110 -33.52 -5.55 6.30
N GLY A 111 -32.84 -5.30 5.18
CA GLY A 111 -31.40 -5.53 5.02
C GLY A 111 -30.56 -4.69 5.99
N LEU A 112 -29.40 -5.21 6.39
CA LEU A 112 -28.48 -4.55 7.32
C LEU A 112 -27.49 -3.66 6.56
N CYS A 113 -27.37 -2.42 6.98
CA CYS A 113 -26.49 -1.42 6.36
C CYS A 113 -25.11 -1.39 7.01
N TYR A 114 -24.06 -1.35 6.19
CA TYR A 114 -22.68 -1.12 6.61
C TYR A 114 -21.96 -0.15 5.66
N SER A 115 -20.82 0.39 6.08
CA SER A 115 -19.97 1.22 5.21
C SER A 115 -18.49 0.85 5.32
N LEU A 116 -17.81 0.77 4.18
CA LEU A 116 -16.39 0.36 4.11
C LEU A 116 -15.49 1.56 3.79
N GLY A 117 -14.32 1.64 4.43
CA GLY A 117 -13.42 2.79 4.36
C GLY A 117 -13.97 4.00 5.12
N ASP A 118 -15.05 4.58 4.63
CA ASP A 118 -15.70 5.81 5.14
C ASP A 118 -17.24 5.66 5.29
N VAL A 119 -17.98 6.76 5.40
CA VAL A 119 -19.45 6.81 5.62
C VAL A 119 -20.28 7.00 4.34
N SER A 120 -19.64 7.21 3.20
CA SER A 120 -20.24 7.39 1.87
C SER A 120 -20.38 6.07 1.11
N HIS A 121 -19.43 5.16 1.28
CA HIS A 121 -19.42 3.83 0.65
C HIS A 121 -20.33 2.85 1.39
N VAL A 122 -21.64 3.01 1.21
CA VAL A 122 -22.70 2.22 1.83
C VAL A 122 -22.99 0.95 1.02
N ALA A 123 -23.11 -0.18 1.72
CA ALA A 123 -23.51 -1.47 1.16
C ALA A 123 -24.45 -2.23 2.12
N CYS A 124 -25.12 -3.27 1.59
CA CYS A 124 -26.19 -3.98 2.29
C CYS A 124 -25.89 -5.48 2.45
N ILE A 125 -26.27 -6.05 3.60
CA ILE A 125 -26.44 -7.49 3.79
C ILE A 125 -27.94 -7.81 3.75
N CYS A 126 -28.36 -8.53 2.72
CA CYS A 126 -29.76 -8.87 2.52
C CYS A 126 -30.21 -10.01 3.44
N LYS A 127 -31.46 -9.93 3.91
CA LYS A 127 -32.12 -11.03 4.60
C LYS A 127 -32.38 -12.18 3.64
N SER A 128 -32.54 -13.39 4.18
CA SER A 128 -33.00 -14.54 3.39
C SER A 128 -34.31 -14.18 2.67
N GLY A 129 -34.44 -14.60 1.42
CA GLY A 129 -35.54 -14.20 0.55
C GLY A 129 -35.29 -12.92 -0.26
N PHE A 130 -34.20 -12.17 -0.05
CA PHE A 130 -33.93 -10.91 -0.77
C PHE A 130 -32.53 -10.81 -1.39
N SER A 131 -32.43 -10.08 -2.50
CA SER A 131 -31.19 -9.83 -3.25
C SER A 131 -31.20 -8.45 -3.93
N GLY A 132 -30.11 -8.11 -4.62
CA GLY A 132 -29.89 -6.78 -5.20
C GLY A 132 -28.97 -5.90 -4.32
N ASN A 133 -28.44 -4.82 -4.88
CA ASN A 133 -27.43 -3.98 -4.21
C ASN A 133 -27.99 -3.24 -2.99
N SER A 134 -29.30 -2.98 -2.98
CA SER A 134 -30.06 -2.43 -1.87
C SER A 134 -31.10 -3.41 -1.33
N CYS A 135 -30.99 -4.72 -1.60
CA CYS A 135 -31.94 -5.76 -1.18
C CYS A 135 -33.38 -5.55 -1.69
N GLU A 136 -33.52 -4.91 -2.85
CA GLU A 136 -34.77 -4.52 -3.49
C GLU A 136 -35.56 -5.69 -4.11
N THR A 137 -34.89 -6.77 -4.49
CA THR A 137 -35.48 -7.91 -5.23
C THR A 137 -35.91 -9.03 -4.28
N SER A 138 -37.16 -9.50 -4.37
CA SER A 138 -37.60 -10.74 -3.71
C SER A 138 -37.17 -11.96 -4.51
N THR A 139 -36.53 -12.93 -3.87
CA THR A 139 -35.99 -14.17 -4.51
C THR A 139 -37.01 -15.32 -4.52
N THR A 140 -38.30 -15.00 -4.44
CA THR A 140 -39.41 -15.96 -4.44
C THR A 140 -39.66 -16.49 -5.85
N GLY A 141 -38.80 -17.40 -6.35
CA GLY A 141 -38.95 -17.89 -7.72
C GLY A 141 -37.93 -18.89 -8.27
N ALA A 142 -37.08 -19.55 -7.46
CA ALA A 142 -36.13 -20.55 -7.97
C ALA A 142 -35.77 -21.63 -6.93
N ALA A 143 -36.69 -22.57 -6.66
CA ALA A 143 -36.42 -23.76 -5.85
C ALA A 143 -37.36 -24.94 -6.20
N THR A 144 -37.23 -25.46 -7.42
CA THR A 144 -37.74 -26.73 -7.97
C THR A 144 -37.21 -26.79 -9.41
N THR A 145 -36.59 -27.85 -9.94
CA THR A 145 -36.60 -29.28 -9.58
C THR A 145 -35.26 -29.95 -9.97
N ALA A 146 -34.96 -31.09 -9.33
CA ALA A 146 -33.99 -32.18 -9.61
C ALA A 146 -32.87 -32.05 -10.68
N ALA A 147 -31.74 -32.70 -10.36
CA ALA A 147 -30.66 -33.01 -11.30
C ALA A 147 -31.05 -34.15 -12.28
N THR A 148 -30.50 -34.12 -13.50
CA THR A 148 -30.17 -35.32 -14.29
C THR A 148 -29.00 -35.00 -15.23
N GLU A 149 -28.16 -36.00 -15.49
CA GLU A 149 -26.99 -35.92 -16.38
C GLU A 149 -27.38 -35.99 -17.88
N THR A 150 -26.46 -35.60 -18.78
CA THR A 150 -25.96 -36.41 -19.93
C THR A 150 -25.65 -35.59 -21.20
N THR A 151 -24.42 -35.78 -21.72
CA THR A 151 -23.87 -35.53 -23.08
C THR A 151 -24.05 -34.19 -23.83
N ALA A 152 -22.91 -33.50 -24.00
CA ALA A 152 -22.27 -33.14 -25.29
C ALA A 152 -23.11 -32.74 -26.52
N ALA A 153 -22.81 -31.54 -27.04
CA ALA A 153 -22.58 -31.30 -28.47
C ALA A 153 -21.55 -30.17 -28.66
N VAL A 154 -20.61 -30.37 -29.60
CA VAL A 154 -19.73 -29.33 -30.13
C VAL A 154 -20.43 -28.74 -31.35
N GLU A 155 -20.53 -27.41 -31.49
CA GLU A 155 -20.36 -26.83 -32.82
C GLU A 155 -19.92 -25.36 -32.86
N THR A 156 -19.05 -25.11 -33.83
CA THR A 156 -18.41 -23.86 -34.19
C THR A 156 -19.37 -22.91 -34.91
N THR A 157 -19.26 -21.61 -34.70
CA THR A 157 -19.56 -20.64 -35.77
C THR A 157 -18.42 -19.63 -35.93
N LYS A 158 -18.23 -19.17 -37.16
CA LYS A 158 -17.00 -18.53 -37.66
C LYS A 158 -17.29 -17.11 -38.13
N ALA A 159 -16.41 -16.20 -37.74
CA ALA A 159 -16.00 -14.93 -38.35
C ALA A 159 -17.00 -14.08 -39.18
N ALA A 160 -16.93 -12.76 -38.95
CA ALA A 160 -17.02 -11.78 -40.02
C ALA A 160 -15.90 -10.72 -39.85
N THR A 161 -14.94 -10.73 -40.77
CA THR A 161 -13.93 -9.67 -40.91
C THR A 161 -14.42 -8.69 -41.96
N THR A 162 -14.32 -7.39 -41.71
CA THR A 162 -14.28 -6.40 -42.80
C THR A 162 -13.22 -5.36 -42.49
N ALA A 163 -12.19 -5.33 -43.33
CA ALA A 163 -11.21 -4.26 -43.37
C ALA A 163 -11.22 -3.65 -44.77
N THR A 164 -11.33 -2.33 -44.82
CA THR A 164 -11.02 -1.46 -45.97
C THR A 164 -10.54 -0.16 -45.32
N GLY A 165 -9.35 0.38 -45.58
CA GLY A 165 -8.61 0.39 -46.83
C GLY A 165 -9.09 1.60 -47.66
N ALA A 166 -8.23 2.51 -48.12
CA ALA A 166 -6.78 2.62 -48.00
C ALA A 166 -6.32 4.06 -48.37
N ALA A 167 -5.02 4.36 -48.22
CA ALA A 167 -4.21 5.16 -49.16
C ALA A 167 -4.60 6.65 -49.39
N THR A 168 -3.71 7.60 -49.74
CA THR A 168 -2.24 7.66 -49.85
C THR A 168 -1.85 9.14 -50.01
N SER A 169 -0.67 9.54 -49.55
CA SER A 169 0.25 10.31 -50.41
C SER A 169 1.65 10.30 -49.79
N ALA A 170 2.65 9.97 -50.59
CA ALA A 170 4.06 9.99 -50.22
C ALA A 170 4.83 10.81 -51.25
N SER A 171 5.86 11.54 -50.79
CA SER A 171 7.09 11.86 -51.54
C SER A 171 8.05 12.62 -50.59
N GLY A 172 9.35 12.39 -50.55
CA GLY A 172 10.12 11.34 -51.23
C GLY A 172 11.60 11.74 -51.44
N THR A 173 12.53 10.82 -51.14
CA THR A 173 13.93 10.77 -51.63
C THR A 173 14.88 11.88 -51.14
N THR A 174 16.22 11.75 -51.08
CA THR A 174 17.25 10.75 -51.49
C THR A 174 18.32 10.66 -50.37
N GLY A 175 19.26 9.70 -50.27
CA GLY A 175 19.56 8.46 -51.02
C GLY A 175 20.96 7.92 -50.63
N ALA A 176 21.24 6.62 -50.89
CA ALA A 176 22.56 5.96 -51.10
C ALA A 176 23.72 6.10 -50.03
N GLU A 177 24.66 5.17 -49.83
CA GLU A 177 24.86 3.77 -50.28
C GLU A 177 26.03 3.08 -49.49
N ILE A 178 26.14 1.74 -49.59
CA ILE A 178 27.40 0.94 -49.71
C ILE A 178 28.39 0.73 -48.51
N THR A 179 28.29 -0.50 -47.95
CA THR A 179 29.35 -1.54 -47.74
C THR A 179 30.38 -1.61 -46.58
N THR A 180 30.53 -2.87 -46.16
CA THR A 180 31.75 -3.65 -45.78
C THR A 180 32.38 -3.57 -44.38
N ALA A 181 32.46 -4.76 -43.78
CA ALA A 181 33.43 -5.15 -42.75
C ALA A 181 34.77 -5.59 -43.39
N PRO A 182 35.79 -5.90 -42.57
CA PRO A 182 36.39 -7.23 -42.71
C PRO A 182 36.71 -7.92 -41.37
N ALA A 183 37.04 -9.22 -41.45
CA ALA A 183 37.59 -10.02 -40.36
C ALA A 183 38.78 -10.86 -40.86
N THR A 184 39.80 -11.04 -40.02
CA THR A 184 40.93 -11.99 -40.17
C THR A 184 41.54 -12.26 -38.78
N ALA A 185 42.27 -13.33 -38.45
CA ALA A 185 42.25 -14.76 -38.77
C ALA A 185 43.57 -15.40 -38.23
N ALA A 186 43.46 -16.48 -37.43
CA ALA A 186 44.48 -17.54 -37.19
C ALA A 186 45.90 -17.13 -36.64
N THR A 187 46.84 -18.02 -36.22
CA THR A 187 47.08 -19.46 -36.50
C THR A 187 48.03 -20.12 -35.45
N THR A 188 47.90 -21.45 -35.20
CA THR A 188 48.95 -22.50 -34.84
C THR A 188 50.09 -22.24 -33.83
N GLY A 189 50.66 -23.21 -33.09
CA GLY A 189 50.51 -24.69 -33.04
C GLY A 189 51.50 -25.35 -32.02
N ALA A 190 51.44 -26.68 -31.82
CA ALA A 190 52.27 -27.46 -30.87
C ALA A 190 53.56 -28.05 -31.52
N PRO A 191 54.49 -28.73 -30.80
CA PRO A 191 54.34 -30.17 -30.45
C PRO A 191 55.02 -30.63 -29.12
N THR A 192 55.34 -31.94 -28.98
CA THR A 192 55.30 -32.79 -27.77
C THR A 192 56.63 -33.48 -27.31
N THR A 193 56.68 -33.92 -26.03
CA THR A 193 57.41 -35.10 -25.45
C THR A 193 57.11 -35.23 -23.92
N GLY A 194 57.45 -36.29 -23.14
CA GLY A 194 58.15 -37.56 -23.48
C GLY A 194 58.32 -38.67 -22.41
N ALA A 195 57.57 -38.73 -21.28
CA ALA A 195 57.59 -39.83 -20.24
C ALA A 195 58.87 -39.94 -19.34
N PRO A 196 58.96 -40.80 -18.27
CA PRO A 196 57.97 -41.74 -17.71
C PRO A 196 57.75 -41.76 -16.16
N THR A 197 56.72 -42.52 -15.79
CA THR A 197 56.18 -43.06 -14.51
C THR A 197 57.07 -43.25 -13.26
N VAL A 198 56.52 -42.89 -12.08
CA VAL A 198 56.62 -43.69 -10.82
C VAL A 198 55.24 -43.73 -10.14
N LEU A 199 54.80 -44.91 -9.68
CA LEU A 199 53.56 -45.13 -8.94
C LEU A 199 53.81 -45.20 -7.43
N THR A 200 53.11 -44.39 -6.64
CA THR A 200 53.03 -44.56 -5.18
C THR A 200 51.57 -44.57 -4.71
N ARG A 201 51.21 -45.58 -3.92
CA ARG A 201 49.85 -45.87 -3.46
C ARG A 201 49.57 -45.15 -2.14
N THR A 202 48.81 -44.06 -2.18
CA THR A 202 48.33 -43.35 -0.98
C THR A 202 46.88 -43.71 -0.68
N VAL A 203 46.59 -44.01 0.58
CA VAL A 203 45.24 -44.33 1.08
C VAL A 203 44.41 -43.04 1.16
N PRO A 204 43.12 -43.03 0.74
CA PRO A 204 42.29 -41.84 0.89
C PRO A 204 41.94 -41.63 2.37
N ALA A 205 42.47 -40.55 2.95
CA ALA A 205 41.96 -40.02 4.21
C ALA A 205 40.55 -39.45 3.97
N THR A 206 39.58 -39.83 4.79
CA THR A 206 38.23 -39.26 4.77
C THR A 206 38.30 -37.76 5.06
N ALA A 207 37.94 -36.94 4.08
CA ALA A 207 37.75 -35.50 4.29
C ALA A 207 36.61 -35.28 5.30
N PRO A 208 36.74 -34.32 6.23
CA PRO A 208 35.65 -33.98 7.13
C PRO A 208 34.49 -33.38 6.32
N VAL A 209 33.28 -33.85 6.57
CA VAL A 209 32.07 -33.22 6.04
C VAL A 209 31.99 -31.82 6.65
N VAL A 210 32.26 -30.79 5.84
CA VAL A 210 31.99 -29.40 6.22
C VAL A 210 30.48 -29.22 6.23
N THR A 211 29.87 -29.43 7.39
CA THR A 211 28.50 -28.99 7.66
C THR A 211 28.46 -27.48 7.52
N VAL A 212 28.01 -27.01 6.36
CA VAL A 212 27.60 -25.62 6.18
C VAL A 212 26.53 -25.35 7.23
N ALA A 213 26.85 -24.51 8.21
CA ALA A 213 25.88 -24.07 9.20
C ALA A 213 24.70 -23.45 8.46
N GLY A 214 23.51 -24.05 8.60
CA GLY A 214 22.32 -23.57 7.92
C GLY A 214 22.08 -22.11 8.28
N THR A 215 21.88 -21.27 7.26
CA THR A 215 21.60 -19.83 7.44
C THR A 215 20.55 -19.66 8.54
N PRO A 216 20.81 -18.86 9.59
CA PRO A 216 19.87 -18.73 10.69
C PRO A 216 18.51 -18.30 10.16
N ALA A 217 17.46 -19.01 10.56
CA ALA A 217 16.11 -18.70 10.12
C ALA A 217 15.79 -17.23 10.45
N PRO A 218 15.15 -16.48 9.53
CA PRO A 218 14.87 -15.06 9.74
C PRO A 218 14.15 -14.87 11.07
N THR A 219 14.75 -14.07 11.95
CA THR A 219 14.16 -13.83 13.26
C THR A 219 12.92 -12.99 13.04
N LYS A 220 11.77 -13.51 13.48
CA LYS A 220 10.49 -12.80 13.42
C LYS A 220 10.47 -11.69 14.48
N ALA A 221 11.27 -10.65 14.24
CA ALA A 221 11.15 -9.38 14.91
C ALA A 221 9.69 -8.92 14.78
N GLY A 222 9.10 -8.41 15.87
CA GLY A 222 7.86 -7.64 15.75
C GLY A 222 8.10 -6.40 14.89
N ASP A 223 7.04 -5.66 14.58
CA ASP A 223 7.14 -4.44 13.77
C ASP A 223 8.07 -3.41 14.46
N VAL A 224 9.33 -3.33 14.00
CA VAL A 224 10.43 -2.56 14.61
C VAL A 224 10.99 -1.54 13.63
N TYR A 225 11.07 -0.28 14.07
CA TYR A 225 11.75 0.77 13.31
C TYR A 225 13.27 0.66 13.45
N VAL A 226 13.96 0.53 12.32
CA VAL A 226 15.43 0.58 12.22
C VAL A 226 15.79 1.87 11.48
N LYS A 227 16.71 2.68 12.03
CA LYS A 227 17.30 3.81 11.28
C LYS A 227 18.18 3.22 10.17
N VAL A 228 17.83 3.50 8.91
CA VAL A 228 18.53 2.97 7.73
C VAL A 228 19.48 3.99 7.11
N SER A 229 19.24 5.30 7.31
CA SER A 229 20.17 6.33 6.86
C SER A 229 21.39 6.44 7.78
N THR A 230 22.60 6.37 7.21
CA THR A 230 23.88 6.56 7.92
C THR A 230 24.21 8.03 8.16
N SER A 231 23.65 8.92 7.35
CA SER A 231 23.70 10.39 7.46
C SER A 231 22.30 10.97 7.20
N LYS A 232 22.12 12.29 7.37
CA LYS A 232 20.91 12.95 6.87
C LYS A 232 20.83 12.79 5.34
N VAL A 233 19.63 12.59 4.82
CA VAL A 233 19.33 12.39 3.40
C VAL A 233 18.59 13.63 2.92
N CYS A 234 19.23 14.43 2.07
CA CYS A 234 18.68 15.68 1.54
C CYS A 234 18.16 15.49 0.11
N TYR A 235 17.07 16.17 -0.23
CA TYR A 235 16.52 16.22 -1.59
C TYR A 235 15.86 17.58 -1.86
N GLY A 236 15.93 17.98 -3.13
CA GLY A 236 15.35 19.20 -3.68
C GLY A 236 14.03 18.95 -4.37
N THR A 237 13.63 19.88 -5.24
CA THR A 237 12.32 19.89 -5.90
C THR A 237 12.39 19.87 -7.44
N LYS A 238 13.58 19.74 -8.02
CA LYS A 238 13.88 19.71 -9.46
C LYS A 238 15.33 19.29 -9.73
N ASP A 239 15.69 19.19 -11.01
CA ASP A 239 17.08 19.00 -11.51
C ASP A 239 17.71 17.66 -11.05
N ASP A 240 16.94 16.57 -11.01
CA ASP A 240 17.36 15.25 -10.51
C ASP A 240 17.89 15.30 -9.06
N SER A 241 17.36 16.20 -8.22
CA SER A 241 17.92 16.51 -6.90
C SER A 241 17.48 15.53 -5.80
N TYR A 242 17.59 14.23 -6.05
CA TYR A 242 17.14 13.17 -5.15
C TYR A 242 18.15 12.77 -4.05
N GLY A 243 17.61 12.45 -2.87
CA GLY A 243 18.39 12.00 -1.72
C GLY A 243 18.58 10.48 -1.72
N ARG A 244 19.80 9.98 -1.48
CA ARG A 244 20.11 8.54 -1.55
C ARG A 244 20.24 7.91 -0.17
N PHE A 245 19.73 6.69 0.00
CA PHE A 245 20.02 5.85 1.17
C PHE A 245 20.11 4.36 0.82
N THR A 246 20.68 3.57 1.74
CA THR A 246 20.78 2.11 1.63
C THR A 246 20.29 1.44 2.89
N VAL A 247 19.71 0.26 2.79
CA VAL A 247 19.34 -0.54 3.96
C VAL A 247 20.50 -1.40 4.46
N THR A 248 20.63 -1.48 5.78
CA THR A 248 21.74 -2.15 6.49
C THR A 248 21.36 -3.50 7.08
N LYS A 249 20.17 -4.02 6.76
CA LYS A 249 19.62 -5.29 7.24
C LYS A 249 18.90 -6.03 6.11
N ASN A 250 19.02 -7.35 6.11
CA ASN A 250 18.15 -8.22 5.33
C ASN A 250 16.79 -8.32 6.04
N GLY A 251 15.69 -8.43 5.30
CA GLY A 251 14.37 -8.65 5.93
C GLY A 251 13.19 -8.21 5.08
N ARG A 252 12.10 -7.84 5.76
CA ARG A 252 10.84 -7.42 5.13
C ARG A 252 10.36 -6.09 5.69
N ILE A 253 10.25 -5.06 4.84
CA ILE A 253 9.80 -3.72 5.20
C ILE A 253 8.29 -3.57 4.98
N ARG A 254 7.62 -2.95 5.95
CA ARG A 254 6.20 -2.55 5.93
C ARG A 254 5.98 -1.13 5.46
N THR A 255 6.82 -0.19 5.89
CA THR A 255 6.74 1.23 5.54
C THR A 255 8.06 1.92 5.89
N PHE A 256 8.22 3.15 5.41
CA PHE A 256 9.28 4.06 5.80
C PHE A 256 8.73 5.18 6.69
N LYS A 257 9.61 5.78 7.49
CA LYS A 257 9.36 6.99 8.27
C LYS A 257 10.51 7.96 8.06
N LEU A 258 10.18 9.20 7.68
CA LEU A 258 11.10 10.32 7.66
C LEU A 258 10.96 11.11 8.96
N VAL A 259 12.08 11.60 9.49
CA VAL A 259 12.14 12.57 10.59
C VAL A 259 12.93 13.76 10.08
N TYR A 260 12.35 14.95 10.12
CA TYR A 260 12.97 16.17 9.63
C TYR A 260 14.23 16.52 10.42
N VAL A 261 15.26 16.99 9.71
CA VAL A 261 16.56 17.39 10.28
C VAL A 261 16.88 18.85 9.98
N SER A 262 16.78 19.25 8.72
CA SER A 262 17.13 20.61 8.26
C SER A 262 16.58 20.87 6.86
N GLY A 263 16.53 22.11 6.41
CA GLY A 263 16.23 22.45 5.02
C GLY A 263 15.73 23.89 4.88
N THR A 264 15.78 24.43 3.67
CA THR A 264 15.10 25.70 3.34
C THR A 264 13.58 25.50 3.13
N GLY A 265 13.17 24.25 2.98
CA GLY A 265 11.79 23.80 2.77
C GLY A 265 11.41 23.81 1.28
N LEU A 266 10.68 22.78 0.90
CA LEU A 266 10.26 22.47 -0.46
C LEU A 266 9.16 23.42 -0.92
N LYS A 267 9.28 23.90 -2.16
CA LYS A 267 8.32 24.76 -2.84
C LYS A 267 8.15 24.31 -4.28
N ASN A 268 6.92 24.35 -4.77
CA ASN A 268 6.61 24.12 -6.18
C ASN A 268 6.22 25.39 -6.95
N GLU A 269 6.08 26.54 -6.28
CA GLU A 269 5.79 27.83 -6.93
C GLU A 269 6.37 28.98 -6.09
N LEU A 270 6.69 30.12 -6.71
CA LEU A 270 7.32 31.27 -6.06
C LEU A 270 6.56 31.78 -4.81
N LEU A 271 5.22 31.79 -4.87
CA LEU A 271 4.34 32.28 -3.80
C LEU A 271 3.90 31.19 -2.81
N SER A 272 4.40 29.96 -2.96
CA SER A 272 4.08 28.86 -2.05
C SER A 272 4.81 28.95 -0.71
N PHE A 273 4.16 28.43 0.34
CA PHE A 273 4.74 28.27 1.67
C PHE A 273 5.65 27.04 1.70
N PRO A 274 6.90 27.18 2.20
CA PRO A 274 7.85 26.08 2.24
C PRO A 274 7.37 24.97 3.19
N GLY A 275 7.47 23.72 2.74
CA GLY A 275 7.17 22.54 3.54
C GLY A 275 8.34 21.60 3.74
N LYS A 276 8.14 20.59 4.59
CA LYS A 276 9.15 19.55 4.86
C LYS A 276 9.03 18.36 3.91
N TRP A 277 7.82 18.05 3.45
CA TRP A 277 7.47 16.86 2.65
C TRP A 277 6.61 17.18 1.41
N GLY A 278 6.41 18.45 1.12
CA GLY A 278 5.49 18.94 0.09
C GLY A 278 5.42 20.46 0.20
N THR A 279 4.38 21.05 -0.39
CA THR A 279 4.20 22.50 -0.46
C THR A 279 2.91 22.96 0.23
N GLY A 280 2.90 24.20 0.71
CA GLY A 280 1.72 24.84 1.27
C GLY A 280 1.17 25.91 0.33
N PHE A 281 -0.08 25.79 -0.09
CA PHE A 281 -0.81 26.93 -0.62
C PHE A 281 -1.49 27.72 0.51
N GLY A 282 -1.52 29.04 0.35
CA GLY A 282 -2.25 29.95 1.23
C GLY A 282 -3.76 29.87 1.06
N PRO A 283 -4.54 30.77 1.68
CA PRO A 283 -6.01 30.72 1.72
C PRO A 283 -6.73 30.82 0.36
N VAL A 284 -5.99 30.92 -0.74
CA VAL A 284 -6.50 31.01 -2.13
C VAL A 284 -6.63 29.63 -2.79
N LEU A 285 -5.74 28.67 -2.45
CA LEU A 285 -5.77 27.31 -3.00
C LEU A 285 -5.64 26.29 -1.87
N TRP A 286 -6.53 25.30 -1.86
CA TRP A 286 -6.77 24.39 -0.74
C TRP A 286 -6.12 23.01 -0.95
N ILE A 287 -5.19 22.94 -1.91
CA ILE A 287 -4.42 21.75 -2.29
C ILE A 287 -3.05 21.72 -1.60
N THR A 288 -3.04 21.56 -0.29
CA THR A 288 -1.79 21.29 0.45
C THR A 288 -1.53 19.78 0.48
N ARG A 289 -0.55 19.29 -0.29
CA ARG A 289 -0.28 17.85 -0.43
C ARG A 289 1.13 17.49 0.02
N ILE A 290 1.29 16.24 0.46
CA ILE A 290 2.62 15.62 0.53
C ILE A 290 2.99 15.25 -0.91
N GLU A 291 4.15 15.71 -1.36
CA GLU A 291 4.69 15.47 -2.71
C GLU A 291 6.03 14.71 -2.62
N THR A 292 6.33 14.09 -1.48
CA THR A 292 7.55 13.30 -1.27
C THR A 292 7.33 11.84 -1.64
N HIS A 293 8.24 11.26 -2.42
CA HIS A 293 8.17 9.85 -2.83
C HIS A 293 9.45 9.12 -2.43
N ILE A 294 9.36 7.82 -2.15
CA ILE A 294 10.54 6.95 -2.09
C ILE A 294 10.47 5.96 -3.26
N THR A 295 11.57 5.84 -3.97
CA THR A 295 11.75 4.94 -5.12
C THR A 295 12.87 3.93 -4.87
N ASP A 296 12.93 2.90 -5.69
CA ASP A 296 14.12 2.05 -5.80
C ASP A 296 15.24 2.74 -6.60
N ALA A 297 16.35 2.04 -6.81
CA ALA A 297 17.50 2.57 -7.53
C ALA A 297 17.24 2.90 -9.02
N SER A 298 16.10 2.49 -9.57
CA SER A 298 15.64 2.73 -10.95
C SER A 298 14.44 3.69 -11.03
N ASP A 299 14.21 4.48 -9.96
CA ASP A 299 13.20 5.53 -9.89
C ASP A 299 11.73 5.03 -9.95
N LYS A 300 11.56 3.71 -9.84
CA LYS A 300 10.25 3.10 -9.65
C LYS A 300 9.75 3.35 -8.22
N ARG A 301 8.59 3.98 -8.11
CA ARG A 301 7.95 4.34 -6.82
C ARG A 301 7.66 3.10 -5.95
N ILE A 302 8.18 3.15 -4.72
CA ILE A 302 7.95 2.16 -3.65
C ILE A 302 6.90 2.67 -2.67
N THR A 303 6.98 3.95 -2.27
CA THR A 303 5.96 4.57 -1.43
C THR A 303 5.71 6.04 -1.79
N PRO A 304 4.44 6.53 -1.75
CA PRO A 304 3.19 5.79 -1.54
C PRO A 304 3.00 4.66 -2.57
N PRO A 305 2.51 3.47 -2.16
CA PRO A 305 2.58 2.27 -2.99
C PRO A 305 1.72 2.37 -4.26
N VAL A 306 1.96 1.46 -5.20
CA VAL A 306 1.08 1.32 -6.38
C VAL A 306 -0.33 0.99 -5.90
N GLY A 307 -1.33 1.76 -6.36
CA GLY A 307 -2.71 1.66 -5.90
C GLY A 307 -3.09 2.64 -4.78
N TYR A 308 -2.13 3.35 -4.17
CA TYR A 308 -2.45 4.50 -3.31
C TYR A 308 -2.90 5.69 -4.17
N THR A 309 -4.01 6.32 -3.80
CA THR A 309 -4.58 7.47 -4.54
C THR A 309 -3.61 8.64 -4.54
N LEU A 310 -3.28 9.14 -5.73
CA LEU A 310 -2.57 10.40 -5.92
C LEU A 310 -3.53 11.45 -6.47
N ASP A 311 -3.40 12.66 -5.95
CA ASP A 311 -3.95 13.89 -6.50
C ASP A 311 -3.03 14.35 -7.64
N ASP A 312 -3.24 13.78 -8.83
CA ASP A 312 -2.40 13.99 -10.00
C ASP A 312 -2.95 15.06 -10.95
N TYR A 313 -3.82 15.95 -10.44
CA TYR A 313 -4.55 16.97 -11.22
C TYR A 313 -3.64 17.94 -11.99
N PHE A 314 -2.38 18.07 -11.57
CA PHE A 314 -1.31 18.81 -12.26
C PHE A 314 -0.05 17.97 -12.50
N GLY A 315 -0.14 16.64 -12.47
CA GLY A 315 1.03 15.76 -12.60
C GLY A 315 1.98 15.74 -11.40
N ARG A 316 1.79 16.59 -10.38
CA ARG A 316 2.69 16.79 -9.23
C ARG A 316 2.80 15.61 -8.25
N MET A 317 2.05 14.52 -8.47
CA MET A 317 2.04 13.33 -7.61
C MET A 317 1.73 13.61 -6.13
N GLY A 318 0.88 14.62 -5.86
CA GLY A 318 0.48 14.95 -4.50
C GLY A 318 -0.39 13.87 -3.87
N TYR A 319 -0.35 13.72 -2.55
CA TYR A 319 -1.25 12.83 -1.81
C TYR A 319 -1.41 13.26 -0.36
N ASP A 320 -2.43 12.70 0.30
CA ASP A 320 -2.66 12.83 1.74
C ASP A 320 -2.21 11.57 2.47
N VAL A 321 -1.76 11.70 3.71
CA VAL A 321 -1.61 10.57 4.65
C VAL A 321 -2.34 10.92 5.94
N PRO A 322 -3.26 10.06 6.46
CA PRO A 322 -3.96 10.32 7.71
C PRO A 322 -2.99 10.66 8.85
N GLY A 323 -3.25 11.76 9.56
CA GLY A 323 -2.42 12.23 10.68
C GLY A 323 -1.17 13.02 10.29
N TYR A 324 -0.83 13.11 8.99
CA TYR A 324 0.33 13.85 8.49
C TYR A 324 -0.07 14.94 7.50
N ASN A 325 0.79 15.93 7.36
CA ASN A 325 0.69 16.96 6.32
C ASN A 325 2.10 17.31 5.80
N TYR A 326 2.15 18.14 4.77
CA TYR A 326 3.35 18.60 4.09
C TYR A 326 4.43 19.25 4.98
N ASN A 327 4.13 19.60 6.24
CA ASN A 327 5.03 20.33 7.15
C ASN A 327 5.14 19.73 8.58
N THR A 328 4.63 18.51 8.80
CA THR A 328 4.83 17.76 10.06
C THR A 328 6.31 17.42 10.30
N ASP A 329 6.77 17.34 11.56
CA ASP A 329 8.19 17.02 11.85
C ASP A 329 8.60 15.59 11.48
N THR A 330 7.62 14.70 11.32
CA THR A 330 7.80 13.33 10.88
C THR A 330 6.77 12.99 9.83
N LEU A 331 7.12 12.15 8.86
CA LEU A 331 6.18 11.54 7.91
C LEU A 331 6.31 10.03 7.99
N VAL A 332 5.27 9.32 8.42
CA VAL A 332 5.17 7.86 8.21
C VAL A 332 4.41 7.63 6.92
N PHE A 333 4.98 6.83 6.03
CA PHE A 333 4.36 6.53 4.75
C PHE A 333 3.23 5.48 4.86
N PRO A 334 2.32 5.39 3.87
CA PRO A 334 1.35 4.32 3.77
C PRO A 334 2.00 2.93 3.74
N PHE A 335 1.32 1.92 4.29
CA PHE A 335 1.82 0.55 4.36
C PHE A 335 1.95 -0.09 2.97
N ILE A 336 3.14 -0.63 2.69
CA ILE A 336 3.47 -1.41 1.51
C ILE A 336 2.83 -2.80 1.65
N SER A 337 2.05 -3.21 0.65
CA SER A 337 1.33 -4.50 0.62
C SER A 337 1.50 -5.16 -0.76
N PRO A 338 2.02 -6.40 -0.84
CA PRO A 338 2.62 -7.18 0.24
C PRO A 338 3.90 -6.53 0.80
N THR A 339 4.38 -6.98 1.97
CA THR A 339 5.61 -6.42 2.55
C THR A 339 6.83 -6.66 1.66
N MET A 340 7.62 -5.60 1.48
CA MET A 340 8.75 -5.55 0.55
C MET A 340 9.95 -6.29 1.13
N ASN A 341 10.44 -7.31 0.42
CA ASN A 341 11.69 -7.98 0.76
C ASN A 341 12.88 -7.06 0.44
N VAL A 342 13.87 -7.00 1.32
CA VAL A 342 15.11 -6.24 1.11
C VAL A 342 16.34 -7.02 1.58
N LYS A 343 17.49 -6.67 1.00
CA LYS A 343 18.82 -7.16 1.32
C LYS A 343 19.76 -6.02 1.70
N VAL A 344 20.78 -6.32 2.50
CA VAL A 344 21.86 -5.37 2.82
C VAL A 344 22.45 -4.80 1.54
N GLY A 345 22.48 -3.46 1.45
CA GLY A 345 23.00 -2.75 0.28
C GLY A 345 21.96 -2.39 -0.79
N ASP A 346 20.69 -2.82 -0.65
CA ASP A 346 19.61 -2.33 -1.51
C ASP A 346 19.51 -0.80 -1.38
N LYS A 347 19.44 -0.14 -2.54
CA LYS A 347 19.50 1.32 -2.69
C LYS A 347 18.12 1.90 -2.95
N PHE A 348 17.80 2.97 -2.24
CA PHE A 348 16.56 3.73 -2.36
C PHE A 348 16.87 5.21 -2.57
N ARG A 349 15.91 5.94 -3.12
CA ARG A 349 16.00 7.39 -3.30
C ARG A 349 14.76 8.06 -2.70
N ILE A 350 14.92 9.28 -2.20
CA ILE A 350 13.84 10.17 -1.78
C ILE A 350 13.76 11.31 -2.79
N TRP A 351 12.55 11.56 -3.27
CA TRP A 351 12.27 12.44 -4.38
C TRP A 351 11.15 13.43 -4.05
N TYR A 352 11.15 14.56 -4.74
CA TYR A 352 9.94 15.36 -4.92
C TYR A 352 9.12 14.85 -6.13
N GLY A 353 7.81 15.00 -6.09
CA GLY A 353 6.90 14.39 -7.07
C GLY A 353 7.02 14.97 -8.49
N ALA A 354 7.22 16.28 -8.60
CA ALA A 354 7.48 16.97 -9.86
C ALA A 354 8.83 16.58 -10.47
N ASP A 355 9.90 16.62 -9.67
CA ASP A 355 11.28 16.20 -9.97
C ASP A 355 11.32 14.74 -10.47
N LEU A 356 10.71 13.80 -9.74
CA LEU A 356 10.62 12.38 -10.11
C LEU A 356 9.94 12.12 -11.46
N LYS A 357 9.01 12.99 -11.86
CA LYS A 357 8.31 12.91 -13.15
C LYS A 357 8.97 13.76 -14.24
N ASN A 358 9.98 14.55 -13.90
CA ASN A 358 10.57 15.57 -14.75
C ASN A 358 9.47 16.52 -15.33
N ALA A 359 8.57 17.02 -14.48
CA ALA A 359 7.39 17.79 -14.90
C ALA A 359 6.98 18.87 -13.89
N TRP A 360 6.80 20.12 -14.38
CA TRP A 360 6.47 21.31 -13.57
C TRP A 360 7.54 21.61 -12.52
N GLU A 361 8.74 21.93 -13.01
CA GLU A 361 9.97 22.06 -12.21
C GLU A 361 10.54 23.48 -12.19
N ASP A 362 10.26 24.29 -13.21
CA ASP A 362 10.99 25.53 -13.50
C ASP A 362 11.01 26.50 -12.31
N ASP A 363 9.84 26.75 -11.70
CA ASP A 363 9.65 27.62 -10.54
C ASP A 363 9.69 26.89 -9.19
N ASN A 364 9.98 25.59 -9.19
CA ASN A 364 10.26 24.83 -7.98
C ASN A 364 11.56 25.33 -7.32
N SER A 365 11.60 25.28 -5.99
CA SER A 365 12.79 25.63 -5.22
C SER A 365 12.85 24.96 -3.85
N GLY A 366 14.04 25.02 -3.25
CA GLY A 366 14.29 24.61 -1.87
C GLY A 366 14.66 23.14 -1.68
N GLU A 367 15.16 22.83 -0.49
CA GLU A 367 15.67 21.52 -0.08
C GLU A 367 15.10 21.14 1.29
N THR A 368 14.91 19.84 1.52
CA THR A 368 14.66 19.25 2.84
C THR A 368 15.61 18.09 3.11
N CYS A 369 15.98 17.87 4.37
CA CYS A 369 16.84 16.78 4.82
C CYS A 369 16.16 15.99 5.94
N ALA A 370 16.26 14.66 5.87
CA ALA A 370 15.64 13.76 6.82
C ALA A 370 16.57 12.65 7.32
N ASP A 371 16.30 12.17 8.53
CA ASP A 371 16.65 10.83 8.97
C ASP A 371 15.62 9.82 8.45
N VAL A 372 16.10 8.68 7.92
CA VAL A 372 15.24 7.64 7.34
C VAL A 372 15.20 6.42 8.23
N TYR A 373 13.99 6.00 8.59
CA TYR A 373 13.71 4.77 9.31
C TYR A 373 12.86 3.85 8.44
N ALA A 374 13.06 2.54 8.56
CA ALA A 374 12.21 1.51 7.95
C ALA A 374 11.58 0.64 9.04
N LEU A 375 10.29 0.35 8.90
CA LEU A 375 9.57 -0.58 9.77
C LEU A 375 9.74 -1.99 9.24
N TYR A 376 10.55 -2.82 9.90
CA TYR A 376 10.71 -4.22 9.54
C TYR A 376 9.67 -5.08 10.24
N SER A 377 9.00 -5.97 9.50
CA SER A 377 8.12 -7.02 10.07
C SER A 377 8.85 -8.33 10.33
N GLU A 378 10.04 -8.50 9.73
CA GLU A 378 10.96 -9.62 9.89
C GLU A 378 12.37 -9.10 9.60
N ILE A 379 13.37 -9.50 10.41
CA ILE A 379 14.78 -9.15 10.19
C ILE A 379 15.56 -10.47 10.06
N SER A 380 16.27 -10.62 8.95
CA SER A 380 17.23 -11.72 8.77
C SER A 380 18.61 -11.24 9.23
N ILE A 381 19.23 -11.99 10.13
CA ILE A 381 20.54 -11.70 10.71
C ILE A 381 21.61 -12.35 9.86
#